data_AF-A0A7I7KTH3-F1
#
_entry.id   AF-A0A7I7KTH3-F1
#
_cell.length_a   1.000
_cell.length_b   1.000
_cell.length_c   1.000
_cell.angle_alpha   90.00
_cell.angle_beta   90.00
_cell.angle_gamma   90.00
#
_symmetry.space_group_name_H-M   'P 1'
#
loop_
_entity.id
_entity.type
_entity.pdbx_description
1 polymer ?
#
loop_
_entity_poly.entity_id
_entity_poly.type
_entity_poly.pdbx_seq_one_letter_code
_entity_poly.pdbx_strand_id
1 'polypeptide(L)'
;MTWIFQAVPTFFLVAGWATAVSWTRRRTDAGLSRQAWLRHRVARVLGPSAAYVVLVSAVVVLLQIAHVASSTLEYAGWAIAMHLWFLGVYLVVVSLTPIAVAAQRRWGLLVPAVSAVILVAVDVALRLGLISHMGWLNYLLCWGVLYQLGIAWRNGLLTGPRPVLLAVGSAAVLALLIWQGLYPVSMIGVPGQAVQNTSPPSAAMLAFGCAQAGLVIALAPALNRLLRGSAVQRVLTLANSNVMALYLWHMIPVVLVAIIGYPAGLLPQPPEGTAAWWLARLEWVFVLGLVTAAELALLWWGRRLFAAPLPTFSAVPGRWAEPATLVGAASAAYGLAYLAAAGFAPDGNFPWLAAATFAAGVLLVALAPSRAAIPTS
;
A
#
# COMPACT_ATOMS: atom_id res chain seq x y z
N MET A 1 -12.55 -3.58 -16.98
CA MET A 1 -12.67 -4.01 -15.57
C MET A 1 -11.61 -3.37 -14.66
N THR A 2 -10.33 -3.32 -15.07
CA THR A 2 -9.20 -2.86 -14.23
C THR A 2 -9.39 -1.47 -13.61
N TRP A 3 -10.01 -0.53 -14.33
CA TRP A 3 -10.22 0.85 -13.83
C TRP A 3 -11.13 0.93 -12.60
N ILE A 4 -12.14 0.06 -12.51
CA ILE A 4 -13.10 0.07 -11.39
C ILE A 4 -12.46 -0.55 -10.14
N PHE A 5 -11.64 -1.58 -10.32
CA PHE A 5 -11.02 -2.32 -9.22
C PHE A 5 -9.67 -1.75 -8.76
N GLN A 6 -9.09 -0.80 -9.51
CA GLN A 6 -7.84 -0.14 -9.11
C GLN A 6 -8.11 0.90 -8.02
N ALA A 7 -8.02 0.47 -6.76
CA ALA A 7 -8.33 1.28 -5.58
C ALA A 7 -7.11 2.03 -4.99
N VAL A 8 -5.88 1.67 -5.39
CA VAL A 8 -4.64 2.21 -4.82
C VAL A 8 -4.57 3.74 -4.87
N PRO A 9 -4.96 4.43 -5.96
CA PRO A 9 -4.91 5.89 -5.97
C PRO A 9 -5.84 6.54 -4.94
N THR A 10 -7.05 6.01 -4.83
CA THR A 10 -8.04 6.45 -3.83
C THR A 10 -7.52 6.22 -2.41
N PHE A 11 -6.84 5.10 -2.16
CA PHE A 11 -6.23 4.84 -0.86
C PHE A 11 -5.22 5.92 -0.49
N PHE A 12 -4.25 6.24 -1.36
CA PHE A 12 -3.23 7.23 -1.04
C PHE A 12 -3.82 8.63 -0.81
N LEU A 13 -4.84 9.00 -1.58
CA LEU A 13 -5.60 10.23 -1.37
C LEU A 13 -6.23 10.29 0.04
N VAL A 14 -7.01 9.26 0.40
CA VAL A 14 -7.70 9.22 1.69
C VAL A 14 -6.70 9.10 2.84
N ALA A 15 -5.61 8.36 2.65
CA ALA A 15 -4.50 8.26 3.59
C ALA A 15 -3.86 9.62 3.86
N GLY A 16 -3.63 10.43 2.81
CA GLY A 16 -3.11 11.80 2.94
C GLY A 16 -4.04 12.69 3.74
N TRP A 17 -5.34 12.64 3.44
CA TRP A 17 -6.36 13.37 4.19
C TRP A 17 -6.43 12.96 5.66
N ALA A 18 -6.55 11.66 5.95
CA ALA A 18 -6.69 11.12 7.29
C ALA A 18 -5.44 11.36 8.15
N THR A 19 -4.27 11.30 7.52
CA THR A 19 -3.00 11.52 8.21
C THR A 19 -2.78 13.01 8.49
N ALA A 20 -3.18 13.91 7.59
CA ALA A 20 -3.19 15.35 7.86
C ALA A 20 -4.11 15.73 9.03
N VAL A 21 -5.29 15.11 9.13
CA VAL A 21 -6.22 15.30 10.28
C VAL A 21 -5.52 14.93 11.58
N SER A 22 -4.95 13.72 11.64
CA SER A 22 -4.28 13.23 12.83
C SER A 22 -3.01 14.00 13.19
N TRP A 23 -2.23 14.41 12.18
CA TRP A 23 -1.04 15.23 12.38
C TRP A 23 -1.37 16.61 12.96
N THR A 24 -2.52 17.17 12.60
CA THR A 24 -2.99 18.45 13.16
C THR A 24 -3.47 18.28 14.61
N ARG A 25 -4.27 17.24 14.90
CA ARG A 25 -4.78 16.95 16.25
C ARG A 25 -3.69 16.63 17.28
N ARG A 26 -2.54 16.10 16.84
CA ARG A 26 -1.44 15.75 17.76
C ARG A 26 -0.98 16.94 18.62
N ARG A 27 -1.07 18.16 18.07
CA ARG A 27 -0.63 19.40 18.72
C ARG A 27 -1.72 19.99 19.60
N THR A 28 -2.98 19.95 19.16
CA THR A 28 -4.10 20.59 19.85
C THR A 28 -4.60 19.77 21.04
N ASP A 29 -4.70 18.45 20.89
CA ASP A 29 -5.47 17.62 21.83
C ASP A 29 -4.57 16.80 22.76
N ALA A 30 -3.33 16.51 22.37
CA ALA A 30 -2.55 15.43 22.97
C ALA A 30 -1.10 15.77 23.34
N GLY A 31 -0.59 16.98 23.03
CA GLY A 31 0.80 17.37 23.32
C GLY A 31 1.86 16.40 22.74
N LEU A 32 1.50 15.60 21.73
CA LEU A 32 2.33 14.48 21.27
C LEU A 32 3.52 14.99 20.46
N SER A 33 4.72 14.53 20.83
CA SER A 33 5.94 14.79 20.06
C SER A 33 5.81 14.23 18.64
N ARG A 34 6.51 14.86 17.68
CA ARG A 34 6.59 14.40 16.29
C ARG A 34 7.03 12.93 16.21
N GLN A 35 8.06 12.60 16.98
CA GLN A 35 8.62 11.26 17.08
C GLN A 35 7.60 10.24 17.57
N ALA A 36 6.88 10.54 18.66
CA ALA A 36 5.88 9.62 19.22
C ALA A 36 4.72 9.37 18.25
N TRP A 37 4.28 10.42 17.53
CA TRP A 37 3.25 10.30 16.51
C TRP A 37 3.71 9.44 15.32
N LEU A 38 4.95 9.64 14.85
CA LEU A 38 5.54 8.85 13.75
C LEU A 38 5.64 7.37 14.15
N ARG A 39 6.23 7.09 15.33
CA ARG A 39 6.38 5.72 15.82
C ARG A 39 5.03 5.03 15.95
N HIS A 40 4.01 5.69 16.51
CA HIS A 40 2.67 5.11 16.65
C HIS A 40 2.01 4.74 15.30
N ARG A 41 2.30 5.52 14.24
CA ARG A 41 1.82 5.23 12.89
C ARG A 41 2.56 4.03 12.31
N VAL A 42 3.88 4.07 12.32
CA VAL A 42 4.72 3.02 11.75
C VAL A 42 4.53 1.69 12.50
N ALA A 43 4.47 1.71 13.84
CA ALA A 43 4.26 0.51 14.67
C ALA A 43 2.93 -0.19 14.42
N ARG A 44 1.84 0.56 14.17
CA ARG A 44 0.53 -0.02 13.82
C ARG A 44 0.50 -0.68 12.45
N VAL A 45 1.32 -0.21 11.53
CA VAL A 45 1.45 -0.77 10.18
C VAL A 45 2.38 -1.98 10.22
N LEU A 46 3.53 -1.85 10.87
CA LEU A 46 4.54 -2.90 10.93
C LEU A 46 4.15 -4.08 11.82
N GLY A 47 3.32 -3.91 12.85
CA GLY A 47 2.94 -5.00 13.76
C GLY A 47 2.28 -6.18 13.04
N PRO A 48 1.11 -5.97 12.40
CA PRO A 48 0.46 -7.00 11.59
C PRO A 48 1.34 -7.52 10.45
N SER A 49 2.13 -6.62 9.85
CA SER A 49 2.99 -6.95 8.71
C SER A 49 4.16 -7.84 9.11
N ALA A 50 4.73 -7.61 10.30
CA ALA A 50 5.79 -8.45 10.84
C ALA A 50 5.26 -9.84 11.19
N ALA A 51 4.06 -9.93 11.76
CA ALA A 51 3.41 -11.23 12.01
C ALA A 51 3.21 -12.02 10.71
N TYR A 52 2.74 -11.36 9.64
CA TYR A 52 2.61 -11.95 8.31
C TYR A 52 3.97 -12.41 7.75
N VAL A 53 4.95 -11.51 7.68
CA VAL A 53 6.28 -11.82 7.12
C VAL A 53 6.95 -12.95 7.88
N VAL A 54 6.87 -12.98 9.21
CA VAL A 54 7.45 -14.06 10.03
C VAL A 54 6.75 -15.38 9.76
N LEU A 55 5.41 -15.42 9.75
CA LEU A 55 4.68 -16.67 9.52
C LEU A 55 4.97 -17.23 8.13
N VAL A 56 4.86 -16.40 7.09
CA VAL A 56 5.11 -16.83 5.71
C VAL A 56 6.56 -17.27 5.53
N SER A 57 7.52 -16.54 6.11
CA SER A 57 8.93 -16.94 6.10
C SER A 57 9.14 -18.31 6.74
N ALA A 58 8.52 -18.55 7.90
CA ALA A 58 8.62 -19.85 8.58
C ALA A 58 8.02 -20.98 7.72
N VAL A 59 6.86 -20.76 7.10
CA VAL A 59 6.24 -21.72 6.17
C VAL A 59 7.16 -22.01 4.99
N VAL A 60 7.73 -20.99 4.36
CA VAL A 60 8.64 -21.15 3.21
C VAL A 60 9.90 -21.93 3.60
N VAL A 61 10.50 -21.64 4.75
CA VAL A 61 11.67 -22.39 5.26
C VAL A 61 11.30 -23.85 5.53
N LEU A 62 10.14 -24.11 6.14
CA LEU A 62 9.66 -25.48 6.38
C LEU A 62 9.43 -26.26 5.08
N LEU A 63 8.86 -25.61 4.06
CA LEU A 63 8.63 -26.25 2.76
C LEU A 63 9.95 -26.50 2.00
N GLN A 64 10.97 -25.63 2.16
CA GLN A 64 12.32 -25.89 1.66
C GLN A 64 12.94 -27.11 2.34
N ILE A 65 12.83 -27.22 3.66
CA ILE A 65 13.30 -28.39 4.43
C ILE A 65 12.56 -29.67 3.99
N ALA A 66 11.28 -29.56 3.65
CA ALA A 66 10.47 -30.65 3.12
C ALA A 66 10.74 -30.98 1.63
N HIS A 67 11.73 -30.33 1.01
CA HIS A 67 12.14 -30.55 -0.38
C HIS A 67 11.04 -30.35 -1.43
N VAL A 68 10.13 -29.39 -1.19
CA VAL A 68 9.17 -28.95 -2.21
C VAL A 68 9.93 -28.32 -3.39
N ALA A 69 9.45 -28.55 -4.62
CA ALA A 69 10.08 -28.06 -5.84
C ALA A 69 10.35 -26.54 -5.80
N SER A 70 11.58 -26.14 -6.10
CA SER A 70 12.04 -24.74 -6.06
C SER A 70 11.18 -23.80 -6.90
N SER A 71 10.76 -24.22 -8.09
CA SER A 71 9.89 -23.45 -8.97
C SER A 71 8.51 -23.18 -8.37
N THR A 72 7.98 -24.11 -7.57
CA THR A 72 6.71 -23.93 -6.87
C THR A 72 6.85 -22.94 -5.73
N LEU A 73 7.95 -23.04 -4.97
CA LEU A 73 8.25 -22.11 -3.88
C LEU A 73 8.50 -20.70 -4.37
N GLU A 74 9.25 -20.54 -5.45
CA GLU A 74 9.52 -19.25 -6.08
C GLU A 74 8.21 -18.60 -6.55
N TYR A 75 7.38 -19.32 -7.31
CA TYR A 75 6.12 -18.79 -7.81
C TYR A 75 5.14 -18.45 -6.69
N ALA A 76 4.90 -19.39 -5.76
CA ALA A 76 3.97 -19.18 -4.65
C ALA A 76 4.47 -18.07 -3.71
N GLY A 77 5.78 -18.08 -3.39
CA GLY A 77 6.44 -17.09 -2.56
C GLY A 77 6.42 -15.69 -3.17
N TRP A 78 6.53 -15.57 -4.49
CA TRP A 78 6.36 -14.30 -5.20
C TRP A 78 4.89 -13.85 -5.18
N ALA A 79 3.94 -14.74 -5.50
CA ALA A 79 2.51 -14.41 -5.58
C ALA A 79 1.94 -13.88 -4.25
N ILE A 80 2.35 -14.45 -3.11
CA ILE A 80 1.92 -13.99 -1.78
C ILE A 80 2.71 -12.76 -1.28
N ALA A 81 3.85 -12.44 -1.89
CA ALA A 81 4.65 -11.27 -1.53
C ALA A 81 4.32 -10.03 -2.36
N MET A 82 3.87 -10.21 -3.60
CA MET A 82 3.78 -9.13 -4.58
C MET A 82 2.99 -7.93 -4.07
N HIS A 83 1.93 -8.11 -3.27
CA HIS A 83 1.16 -6.97 -2.76
C HIS A 83 1.96 -6.09 -1.79
N LEU A 84 3.01 -6.60 -1.13
CA LEU A 84 3.76 -5.90 -0.07
C LEU A 84 4.45 -4.62 -0.54
N TRP A 85 4.67 -4.42 -1.86
CA TRP A 85 5.28 -3.20 -2.39
C TRP A 85 4.51 -1.95 -1.95
N PHE A 86 3.18 -2.05 -1.92
CA PHE A 86 2.30 -0.95 -1.57
C PHE A 86 2.53 -0.51 -0.12
N LEU A 87 2.71 -1.49 0.77
CA LEU A 87 3.01 -1.24 2.17
C LEU A 87 4.36 -0.57 2.35
N GLY A 88 5.38 -1.03 1.61
CA GLY A 88 6.71 -0.41 1.60
C GLY A 88 6.64 1.07 1.21
N VAL A 89 5.95 1.39 0.11
CA VAL A 89 5.72 2.78 -0.31
C VAL A 89 4.94 3.57 0.74
N TYR A 90 3.86 2.98 1.28
CA TYR A 90 3.02 3.62 2.29
C TYR A 90 3.81 4.00 3.54
N LEU A 91 4.71 3.14 4.01
CA LEU A 91 5.60 3.44 5.14
C LEU A 91 6.50 4.65 4.87
N VAL A 92 7.07 4.75 3.67
CA VAL A 92 7.90 5.90 3.28
C VAL A 92 7.05 7.17 3.24
N VAL A 93 5.92 7.15 2.53
CA VAL A 93 5.03 8.31 2.38
C VAL A 93 4.51 8.80 3.74
N VAL A 94 4.07 7.89 4.62
CA VAL A 94 3.60 8.23 5.96
C VAL A 94 4.73 8.81 6.81
N SER A 95 5.94 8.26 6.73
CA SER A 95 7.10 8.77 7.46
C SER A 95 7.48 10.20 7.03
N LEU A 96 7.24 10.53 5.75
CA LEU A 96 7.46 11.86 5.19
C LEU A 96 6.33 12.86 5.48
N THR A 97 5.23 12.45 6.14
CA THR A 97 4.10 13.35 6.47
C THR A 97 4.52 14.68 7.08
N PRO A 98 5.43 14.76 8.08
CA PRO A 98 5.80 16.04 8.68
C PRO A 98 6.35 17.03 7.66
N ILE A 99 7.15 16.53 6.72
CA ILE A 99 7.76 17.29 5.63
C ILE A 99 6.69 17.64 4.59
N ALA A 100 5.88 16.67 4.19
CA ALA A 100 4.79 16.83 3.23
C ALA A 100 3.80 17.92 3.65
N VAL A 101 3.38 17.91 4.93
CA VAL A 101 2.49 18.94 5.50
C VAL A 101 3.18 20.29 5.60
N ALA A 102 4.46 20.35 6.00
CA ALA A 102 5.21 21.60 6.05
C ALA A 102 5.36 22.21 4.65
N ALA A 103 5.69 21.39 3.65
CA ALA A 103 5.79 21.78 2.26
C ALA A 103 4.44 22.27 1.72
N GLN A 104 3.36 21.53 1.98
CA GLN A 104 2.01 21.89 1.56
C GLN A 104 1.55 23.23 2.15
N ARG A 105 1.94 23.53 3.39
CA ARG A 105 1.64 24.83 4.03
C ARG A 105 2.42 25.98 3.40
N ARG A 106 3.66 25.75 2.96
CA ARG A 106 4.53 26.80 2.40
C ARG A 106 4.27 27.07 0.92
N TRP A 107 4.00 26.03 0.13
CA TRP A 107 3.92 26.12 -1.33
C TRP A 107 2.56 25.71 -1.92
N GLY A 108 1.60 25.26 -1.09
CA GLY A 108 0.26 24.91 -1.55
C GLY A 108 0.27 23.83 -2.63
N LEU A 109 -0.51 24.04 -3.70
CA LEU A 109 -0.64 23.08 -4.81
C LEU A 109 0.62 22.97 -5.70
N LEU A 110 1.63 23.83 -5.50
CA LEU A 110 2.90 23.70 -6.24
C LEU A 110 3.63 22.40 -5.88
N VAL A 111 3.47 21.89 -4.65
CA VAL A 111 4.16 20.65 -4.24
C VAL A 111 3.71 19.44 -5.08
N PRO A 112 2.40 19.08 -5.12
CA PRO A 112 1.96 17.99 -5.99
C PRO A 112 2.18 18.28 -7.47
N ALA A 113 2.11 19.54 -7.92
CA ALA A 113 2.36 19.89 -9.32
C ALA A 113 3.82 19.65 -9.75
N VAL A 114 4.80 20.09 -8.95
CA VAL A 114 6.22 19.86 -9.22
C VAL A 114 6.56 18.37 -9.15
N SER A 115 6.04 17.64 -8.15
CA SER A 115 6.22 16.19 -8.07
C SER A 115 5.62 15.44 -9.27
N ALA A 116 4.48 15.90 -9.80
CA ALA A 116 3.88 15.36 -11.01
C ALA A 116 4.77 15.60 -12.25
N VAL A 117 5.33 16.80 -12.40
CA VAL A 117 6.25 17.12 -13.51
C VAL A 117 7.51 16.26 -13.45
N ILE A 118 8.10 16.10 -12.26
CA ILE A 118 9.29 15.24 -12.08
C ILE A 118 8.95 13.79 -12.44
N LEU A 119 7.79 13.28 -12.04
CA LEU A 119 7.35 11.92 -12.39
C LEU A 119 7.26 11.75 -13.91
N VAL A 120 6.62 12.69 -14.60
CA VAL A 120 6.47 12.63 -16.06
C VAL A 120 7.84 12.68 -16.74
N ALA A 121 8.76 13.52 -16.26
CA ALA A 121 10.12 13.58 -16.78
C ALA A 121 10.87 12.25 -16.60
N VAL A 122 10.78 11.62 -15.43
CA VAL A 122 11.39 10.32 -15.15
C VAL A 122 10.76 9.22 -16.02
N ASP A 123 9.44 9.21 -16.16
CA ASP A 123 8.72 8.23 -17.00
C ASP A 123 9.06 8.37 -18.49
N VAL A 124 9.20 9.61 -18.98
CA VAL A 124 9.69 9.86 -20.35
C VAL A 124 11.14 9.41 -20.51
N ALA A 125 12.02 9.78 -19.57
CA ALA A 125 13.44 9.42 -19.64
C ALA A 125 13.66 7.90 -19.59
N LEU A 126 12.91 7.17 -18.78
CA LEU A 126 12.93 5.69 -18.74
C LEU A 126 12.52 5.09 -20.08
N ARG A 127 11.45 5.59 -20.70
CA ARG A 127 10.95 5.07 -21.99
C ARG A 127 11.86 5.42 -23.17
N LEU A 128 12.55 6.55 -23.11
CA LEU A 128 13.57 6.93 -24.09
C LEU A 128 14.91 6.21 -23.85
N GLY A 129 15.03 5.38 -22.80
CA GLY A 129 16.27 4.69 -22.46
C GLY A 129 17.40 5.60 -21.95
N LEU A 130 17.08 6.84 -21.57
CA LEU A 130 18.06 7.81 -21.05
C LEU A 130 18.52 7.46 -19.63
N ILE A 131 17.68 6.74 -18.88
CA ILE A 131 17.94 6.23 -17.53
C ILE A 131 17.36 4.82 -17.40
N SER A 132 17.97 3.95 -16.59
CA SER A 132 17.58 2.54 -16.44
C SER A 132 17.18 2.14 -15.02
N HIS A 133 17.72 2.81 -13.99
CA HIS A 133 17.59 2.37 -12.59
C HIS A 133 16.76 3.30 -11.68
N MET A 134 16.07 4.31 -12.24
CA MET A 134 15.35 5.31 -11.44
C MET A 134 13.82 5.11 -11.38
N GLY A 135 13.30 4.00 -11.91
CA GLY A 135 11.85 3.70 -11.89
C GLY A 135 11.24 3.65 -10.48
N TRP A 136 12.04 3.30 -9.47
CA TRP A 136 11.60 3.29 -8.07
C TRP A 136 11.16 4.68 -7.58
N LEU A 137 11.70 5.76 -8.15
CA LEU A 137 11.33 7.13 -7.79
C LEU A 137 9.86 7.42 -8.13
N ASN A 138 9.35 6.86 -9.24
CA ASN A 138 7.97 7.04 -9.65
C ASN A 138 6.97 6.38 -8.70
N TYR A 139 7.35 5.34 -7.95
CA TYR A 139 6.52 4.84 -6.86
C TYR A 139 6.32 5.93 -5.80
N LEU A 140 7.41 6.54 -5.32
CA LEU A 140 7.28 7.59 -4.32
C LEU A 140 6.55 8.83 -4.86
N LEU A 141 6.86 9.25 -6.08
CA LEU A 141 6.26 10.45 -6.68
C LEU A 141 4.78 10.27 -6.99
N CYS A 142 4.37 9.16 -7.62
CA CYS A 142 2.96 8.97 -8.03
C CYS A 142 2.06 8.92 -6.81
N TRP A 143 2.38 8.03 -5.88
CA TRP A 143 1.62 7.82 -4.67
C TRP A 143 1.75 9.01 -3.71
N GLY A 144 2.91 9.67 -3.70
CA GLY A 144 3.15 10.91 -2.96
C GLY A 144 2.34 12.11 -3.48
N VAL A 145 2.15 12.26 -4.80
CA VAL A 145 1.29 13.29 -5.38
C VAL A 145 -0.15 13.10 -4.91
N LEU A 146 -0.68 11.87 -5.00
CA LEU A 146 -2.05 11.56 -4.56
C LEU A 146 -2.22 11.76 -3.06
N TYR A 147 -1.21 11.39 -2.27
CA TYR A 147 -1.16 11.68 -0.84
C TYR A 147 -1.19 13.18 -0.55
N GLN A 148 -0.39 13.99 -1.28
CA GLN A 148 -0.38 15.45 -1.16
C GLN A 148 -1.71 16.08 -1.58
N LEU A 149 -2.38 15.56 -2.62
CA LEU A 149 -3.73 15.98 -2.98
C LEU A 149 -4.73 15.71 -1.84
N GLY A 150 -4.55 14.64 -1.09
CA GLY A 150 -5.33 14.34 0.13
C GLY A 150 -5.11 15.38 1.23
N ILE A 151 -3.86 15.77 1.45
CA ILE A 151 -3.50 16.84 2.40
C ILE A 151 -4.07 18.18 1.91
N ALA A 152 -3.99 18.48 0.62
CA ALA A 152 -4.55 19.68 0.01
C ALA A 152 -6.08 19.74 0.14
N TRP A 153 -6.76 18.61 -0.05
CA TRP A 153 -8.20 18.47 0.19
C TRP A 153 -8.54 18.77 1.65
N ARG A 154 -7.79 18.21 2.61
CA ARG A 154 -8.00 18.48 4.04
C ARG A 154 -7.84 19.96 4.39
N ASN A 155 -6.89 20.64 3.75
CA ASN A 155 -6.61 22.06 3.95
C ASN A 155 -7.58 23.00 3.19
N GLY A 156 -8.57 22.47 2.48
CA GLY A 156 -9.56 23.27 1.76
C GLY A 156 -9.07 23.85 0.42
N LEU A 157 -7.94 23.37 -0.11
CA LEU A 157 -7.39 23.86 -1.39
C LEU A 157 -8.11 23.28 -2.62
N LEU A 158 -8.83 22.17 -2.45
CA LEU A 158 -9.62 21.49 -3.48
C LEU A 158 -11.11 21.63 -3.17
N THR A 159 -11.63 22.85 -3.29
CA THR A 159 -13.04 23.22 -3.05
C THR A 159 -13.66 23.86 -4.30
N GLY A 160 -14.99 24.00 -4.31
CA GLY A 160 -15.73 24.55 -5.46
C GLY A 160 -15.55 23.69 -6.72
N PRO A 161 -15.25 24.28 -7.89
CA PRO A 161 -15.11 23.53 -9.14
C PRO A 161 -13.77 22.77 -9.27
N ARG A 162 -12.78 23.05 -8.40
CA ARG A 162 -11.41 22.50 -8.53
C ARG A 162 -11.36 20.96 -8.56
N PRO A 163 -12.11 20.21 -7.73
CA PRO A 163 -12.12 18.75 -7.81
C PRO A 163 -12.64 18.22 -9.15
N VAL A 164 -13.66 18.86 -9.71
CA VAL A 164 -14.24 18.50 -11.01
C VAL A 164 -13.25 18.81 -12.14
N LEU A 165 -12.60 19.99 -12.09
CA LEU A 165 -11.56 20.34 -13.05
C LEU A 165 -10.37 19.37 -13.01
N LEU A 166 -9.94 18.96 -11.81
CA LEU A 166 -8.92 17.92 -11.64
C LEU A 166 -9.38 16.59 -12.25
N ALA A 167 -10.63 16.19 -12.00
CA ALA A 167 -11.20 14.95 -12.51
C ALA A 167 -11.23 14.93 -14.04
N VAL A 168 -11.90 15.92 -14.63
CA VAL A 168 -12.11 16.03 -16.08
C VAL A 168 -10.81 16.29 -16.82
N GLY A 169 -9.98 17.21 -16.32
CA GLY A 169 -8.68 17.50 -16.94
C GLY A 169 -7.76 16.29 -16.94
N SER A 170 -7.70 15.55 -15.83
CA SER A 170 -6.85 14.35 -15.75
C SER A 170 -7.41 13.19 -16.56
N ALA A 171 -8.74 13.05 -16.65
CA ALA A 171 -9.40 12.06 -17.51
C ALA A 171 -9.14 12.36 -19.01
N ALA A 172 -9.17 13.63 -19.42
CA ALA A 172 -8.86 14.05 -20.78
C ALA A 172 -7.39 13.75 -21.13
N VAL A 173 -6.45 14.05 -20.22
CA VAL A 173 -5.04 13.70 -20.40
C VAL A 173 -4.87 12.18 -20.51
N LEU A 174 -5.50 11.40 -19.64
CA LEU A 174 -5.44 9.94 -19.70
C LEU A 174 -5.98 9.41 -21.04
N ALA A 175 -7.13 9.91 -21.48
CA ALA A 175 -7.74 9.52 -22.75
C ALA A 175 -6.81 9.83 -23.93
N LEU A 176 -6.17 11.00 -23.93
CA LEU A 176 -5.21 11.39 -24.96
C LEU A 176 -3.98 10.47 -24.97
N LEU A 177 -3.42 10.16 -23.80
CA LEU A 177 -2.26 9.28 -23.64
C LEU A 177 -2.52 7.85 -24.15
N ILE A 178 -3.73 7.34 -23.91
CA ILE A 178 -4.16 6.03 -24.39
C ILE A 178 -4.44 6.09 -25.90
N TRP A 179 -5.15 7.11 -26.37
CA TRP A 179 -5.53 7.25 -27.78
C TRP A 179 -4.32 7.37 -28.71
N GLN A 180 -3.25 8.04 -28.27
CA GLN A 180 -1.99 8.13 -29.00
C GLN A 180 -1.18 6.81 -28.98
N GLY A 181 -1.63 5.78 -28.25
CA GLY A 181 -0.91 4.51 -28.12
C GLY A 181 0.36 4.59 -27.27
N LEU A 182 0.57 5.69 -26.52
CA LEU A 182 1.76 5.87 -25.68
C LEU A 182 1.75 4.99 -24.42
N TYR A 183 0.56 4.61 -23.96
CA TYR A 183 0.36 3.78 -22.78
C TYR A 183 -0.78 2.78 -22.97
N PRO A 184 -0.71 1.59 -22.36
CA PRO A 184 -1.77 0.61 -22.44
C PRO A 184 -3.01 1.06 -21.67
N VAL A 185 -4.17 0.54 -22.08
CA VAL A 185 -5.45 0.75 -21.38
C VAL A 185 -5.44 0.16 -19.97
N SER A 186 -4.65 -0.90 -19.73
CA SER A 186 -4.58 -1.55 -18.43
C SER A 186 -3.87 -0.66 -17.40
N MET A 187 -4.54 -0.40 -16.28
CA MET A 187 -3.96 0.28 -15.11
C MET A 187 -3.45 -0.71 -14.06
N ILE A 188 -3.19 -1.96 -14.46
CA ILE A 188 -2.52 -2.99 -13.65
C ILE A 188 -1.45 -3.67 -14.49
N GLY A 189 -0.48 -4.29 -13.83
CA GLY A 189 0.48 -5.17 -14.50
C GLY A 189 -0.23 -6.36 -15.13
N VAL A 190 -0.03 -6.56 -16.44
CA VAL A 190 -0.55 -7.71 -17.18
C VAL A 190 0.66 -8.47 -17.71
N PRO A 191 0.80 -9.77 -17.39
CA PRO A 191 1.87 -10.59 -17.96
C PRO A 191 1.90 -10.52 -19.49
N GLY A 192 3.08 -10.33 -20.07
CA GLY A 192 3.26 -10.21 -21.53
C GLY A 192 3.10 -8.80 -22.12
N GLN A 193 2.71 -7.79 -21.33
CA GLN A 193 2.72 -6.40 -21.81
C GLN A 193 4.11 -5.77 -21.67
N ALA A 194 4.61 -5.19 -22.76
CA ALA A 194 5.92 -4.51 -22.80
C ALA A 194 6.00 -3.28 -21.89
N VAL A 195 4.87 -2.57 -21.72
CA VAL A 195 4.75 -1.40 -20.83
C VAL A 195 3.69 -1.72 -19.77
N GLN A 196 3.99 -1.45 -18.50
CA GLN A 196 3.05 -1.62 -17.40
C GLN A 196 2.87 -0.30 -16.65
N ASN A 197 1.63 0.16 -16.52
CA ASN A 197 1.35 1.45 -15.87
C ASN A 197 1.58 1.45 -14.35
N THR A 198 1.72 0.29 -13.70
CA THR A 198 1.90 0.19 -12.25
C THR A 198 3.34 -0.06 -11.81
N SER A 199 4.22 -0.49 -12.73
CA SER A 199 5.52 -1.05 -12.37
C SER A 199 6.61 -0.63 -13.37
N PRO A 200 7.19 0.57 -13.22
CA PRO A 200 6.86 1.61 -12.24
C PRO A 200 5.62 2.44 -12.62
N PRO A 201 5.02 3.21 -11.69
CA PRO A 201 3.90 4.09 -12.01
C PRO A 201 4.21 5.08 -13.13
N SER A 202 3.38 5.07 -14.16
CA SER A 202 3.55 5.91 -15.36
C SER A 202 2.83 7.25 -15.27
N ALA A 203 3.04 8.14 -16.25
CA ALA A 203 2.23 9.35 -16.37
C ALA A 203 0.73 9.04 -16.57
N ALA A 204 0.40 7.94 -17.24
CA ALA A 204 -0.99 7.49 -17.38
C ALA A 204 -1.58 7.05 -16.03
N MET A 205 -0.80 6.34 -15.19
CA MET A 205 -1.23 6.01 -13.83
C MET A 205 -1.47 7.25 -12.96
N LEU A 206 -0.59 8.26 -13.09
CA LEU A 206 -0.78 9.53 -12.39
C LEU A 206 -2.06 10.24 -12.85
N ALA A 207 -2.29 10.33 -14.15
CA ALA A 207 -3.50 10.95 -14.71
C ALA A 207 -4.77 10.19 -14.26
N PHE A 208 -4.75 8.87 -14.29
CA PHE A 208 -5.82 8.02 -13.76
C PHE A 208 -6.07 8.28 -12.27
N GLY A 209 -5.02 8.32 -11.45
CA GLY A 209 -5.13 8.59 -10.03
C GLY A 209 -5.65 9.99 -9.70
N CYS A 210 -5.22 11.01 -10.45
CA CYS A 210 -5.73 12.37 -10.32
C CYS A 210 -7.20 12.46 -10.74
N ALA A 211 -7.61 11.74 -11.78
CA ALA A 211 -9.00 11.66 -12.21
C ALA A 211 -9.88 11.05 -11.11
N GLN A 212 -9.46 9.91 -10.56
CA GLN A 212 -10.11 9.27 -9.41
C GLN A 212 -10.14 10.20 -8.18
N ALA A 213 -9.05 10.91 -7.90
CA ALA A 213 -8.98 11.83 -6.78
C ALA A 213 -9.97 12.98 -6.88
N GLY A 214 -10.04 13.63 -8.05
CA GLY A 214 -11.02 14.67 -8.32
C GLY A 214 -12.46 14.17 -8.16
N LEU A 215 -12.75 12.98 -8.68
CA LEU A 215 -14.06 12.34 -8.56
C LEU A 215 -14.43 12.04 -7.10
N VAL A 216 -13.53 11.43 -6.33
CA VAL A 216 -13.75 11.11 -4.91
C VAL A 216 -14.00 12.37 -4.10
N ILE A 217 -13.20 13.42 -4.31
CA ILE A 217 -13.36 14.70 -3.59
C ILE A 217 -14.70 15.36 -3.95
N ALA A 218 -15.08 15.36 -5.23
CA ALA A 218 -16.35 15.93 -5.69
C ALA A 218 -17.56 15.18 -5.12
N LEU A 219 -17.49 13.84 -5.01
CA LEU A 219 -18.56 13.00 -4.49
C LEU A 219 -18.58 12.91 -2.96
N ALA A 220 -17.49 13.27 -2.28
CA ALA A 220 -17.37 13.13 -0.82
C ALA A 220 -18.53 13.76 -0.02
N PRO A 221 -19.06 14.96 -0.35
CA PRO A 221 -20.20 15.50 0.38
C PRO A 221 -21.47 14.65 0.27
N ALA A 222 -21.75 14.08 -0.92
CA ALA A 222 -22.90 13.21 -1.15
C ALA A 222 -22.71 11.87 -0.44
N LEU A 223 -21.53 11.25 -0.56
CA LEU A 223 -21.18 10.02 0.14
C LEU A 223 -21.29 10.20 1.66
N ASN A 224 -20.80 11.31 2.20
CA ASN A 224 -20.92 11.62 3.63
C ASN A 224 -22.36 11.87 4.08
N ARG A 225 -23.33 12.12 3.18
CA ARG A 225 -24.76 12.20 3.54
C ARG A 225 -25.39 10.80 3.52
N LEU A 226 -25.09 10.01 2.49
CA LEU A 226 -25.60 8.64 2.34
C LEU A 226 -25.11 7.72 3.46
N LEU A 227 -23.85 7.88 3.90
CA LEU A 227 -23.21 7.00 4.86
C LEU A 227 -23.43 7.40 6.34
N ARG A 228 -24.34 8.33 6.66
CA ARG A 228 -24.56 8.79 8.06
C ARG A 228 -25.30 7.78 8.94
N GLY A 229 -25.98 6.80 8.35
CA GLY A 229 -26.75 5.81 9.10
C GLY A 229 -25.88 5.02 10.08
N SER A 230 -26.35 4.85 11.31
CA SER A 230 -25.64 4.12 12.38
C SER A 230 -25.29 2.68 11.98
N ALA A 231 -26.19 2.00 11.26
CA ALA A 231 -25.96 0.67 10.71
C ALA A 231 -24.78 0.64 9.73
N VAL A 232 -24.73 1.62 8.81
CA VAL A 232 -23.65 1.75 7.83
C VAL A 232 -22.32 2.05 8.52
N GLN A 233 -22.31 2.96 9.50
CA GLN A 233 -21.12 3.26 10.29
C GLN A 233 -20.60 2.04 11.05
N ARG A 234 -21.48 1.18 11.57
CA ARG A 234 -21.08 -0.06 12.23
C ARG A 234 -20.40 -1.03 11.27
N VAL A 235 -20.98 -1.21 10.07
CA VAL A 235 -20.38 -2.03 9.00
C VAL A 235 -19.02 -1.48 8.57
N LEU A 236 -18.93 -0.17 8.34
CA LEU A 236 -17.68 0.50 7.96
C LEU A 236 -16.62 0.38 9.05
N THR A 237 -16.99 0.51 10.32
CA THR A 237 -16.06 0.35 11.45
C THR A 237 -15.53 -1.07 11.52
N LEU A 238 -16.40 -2.07 11.35
CA LEU A 238 -15.99 -3.47 11.30
C LEU A 238 -15.06 -3.73 10.13
N ALA A 239 -15.41 -3.28 8.92
CA ALA A 239 -14.57 -3.43 7.73
C ALA A 239 -13.21 -2.74 7.93
N ASN A 240 -13.19 -1.52 8.44
CA ASN A 240 -11.97 -0.76 8.69
C ASN A 240 -11.08 -1.41 9.77
N SER A 241 -11.66 -2.10 10.75
CA SER A 241 -10.89 -2.84 11.76
C SER A 241 -10.17 -4.07 11.19
N ASN A 242 -10.65 -4.62 10.07
CA ASN A 242 -10.09 -5.80 9.43
C ASN A 242 -9.35 -5.50 8.11
N VAL A 243 -9.34 -4.25 7.64
CA VAL A 243 -8.77 -3.90 6.32
C VAL A 243 -7.29 -4.26 6.19
N MET A 244 -6.52 -4.10 7.27
CA MET A 244 -5.10 -4.46 7.28
C MET A 244 -4.90 -5.98 7.21
N ALA A 245 -5.74 -6.74 7.92
CA ALA A 245 -5.72 -8.19 7.85
C ALA A 245 -6.11 -8.67 6.44
N LEU A 246 -7.22 -8.17 5.89
CA LEU A 246 -7.63 -8.51 4.52
C LEU A 246 -6.51 -8.17 3.51
N TYR A 247 -5.93 -6.97 3.58
CA TYR A 247 -4.84 -6.57 2.69
C TYR A 247 -3.62 -7.50 2.77
N LEU A 248 -3.18 -7.87 3.97
CA LEU A 248 -1.99 -8.72 4.14
C LEU A 248 -2.22 -10.17 3.74
N TRP A 249 -3.43 -10.69 3.95
CA TRP A 249 -3.68 -12.14 3.90
C TRP A 249 -4.45 -12.59 2.65
N HIS A 250 -5.14 -11.70 1.92
CA HIS A 250 -6.00 -12.07 0.77
C HIS A 250 -5.34 -12.90 -0.34
N MET A 251 -4.01 -12.83 -0.52
CA MET A 251 -3.32 -13.66 -1.52
C MET A 251 -3.11 -15.10 -1.08
N ILE A 252 -3.20 -15.41 0.22
CA ILE A 252 -3.10 -16.77 0.75
C ILE A 252 -4.27 -17.63 0.24
N PRO A 253 -5.55 -17.23 0.38
CA PRO A 253 -6.68 -17.93 -0.25
C PRO A 253 -6.51 -18.11 -1.76
N VAL A 254 -6.03 -17.10 -2.47
CA VAL A 254 -5.84 -17.16 -3.93
C VAL A 254 -4.83 -18.24 -4.29
N VAL A 255 -3.68 -18.26 -3.63
CA VAL A 255 -2.62 -19.24 -3.88
C VAL A 255 -3.04 -20.65 -3.45
N LEU A 256 -3.71 -20.81 -2.30
CA LEU A 256 -4.24 -22.10 -1.85
C LEU A 256 -5.25 -22.67 -2.85
N VAL A 257 -6.24 -21.87 -3.25
CA VAL A 257 -7.28 -22.29 -4.21
C VAL A 257 -6.65 -22.60 -5.57
N ALA A 258 -5.65 -21.83 -6.02
CA ALA A 258 -4.98 -22.08 -7.29
C ALA A 258 -4.15 -23.38 -7.28
N ILE A 259 -3.32 -23.61 -6.25
CA ILE A 259 -2.45 -24.80 -6.15
C ILE A 259 -3.26 -26.08 -5.94
N ILE A 260 -4.43 -26.00 -5.30
CA ILE A 260 -5.30 -27.17 -5.11
C ILE A 260 -6.19 -27.37 -6.34
N GLY A 261 -6.87 -26.32 -6.81
CA GLY A 261 -7.95 -26.40 -7.78
C GLY A 261 -7.48 -26.64 -9.22
N TYR A 262 -6.39 -26.01 -9.67
CA TYR A 262 -5.94 -26.16 -11.06
C TYR A 262 -5.31 -27.54 -11.34
N PRO A 263 -4.38 -28.06 -10.51
CA PRO A 263 -3.82 -29.39 -10.74
C PRO A 263 -4.86 -30.51 -10.61
N ALA A 264 -5.88 -30.32 -9.75
CA ALA A 264 -6.98 -31.26 -9.60
C ALA A 264 -8.04 -31.17 -10.72
N GLY A 265 -7.91 -30.24 -11.67
CA GLY A 265 -8.88 -30.04 -12.76
C GLY A 265 -10.24 -29.49 -12.30
N LEU A 266 -10.33 -28.93 -11.09
CA LEU A 266 -11.57 -28.44 -10.48
C LEU A 266 -11.96 -27.04 -10.94
N LEU A 267 -11.02 -26.29 -11.53
CA LEU A 267 -11.22 -24.92 -11.98
C LEU A 267 -11.11 -24.84 -13.51
N PRO A 268 -12.20 -25.10 -14.25
CA PRO A 268 -12.18 -25.02 -15.71
C PRO A 268 -11.84 -23.60 -16.17
N GLN A 269 -11.23 -23.48 -17.35
CA GLN A 269 -10.95 -22.21 -18.02
C GLN A 269 -11.72 -22.14 -19.35
N PRO A 270 -13.04 -21.86 -19.32
CA PRO A 270 -13.82 -21.68 -20.54
C PRO A 270 -13.27 -20.51 -21.38
N PRO A 271 -13.56 -20.47 -22.69
CA PRO A 271 -13.14 -19.36 -23.54
C PRO A 271 -13.62 -18.01 -23.02
N GLU A 272 -12.74 -17.02 -23.00
CA GLU A 272 -13.03 -15.68 -22.49
C GLU A 272 -14.23 -15.05 -23.23
N GLY A 273 -15.08 -14.33 -22.50
CA GLY A 273 -16.27 -13.67 -23.04
C GLY A 273 -17.51 -14.56 -23.22
N THR A 274 -17.40 -15.87 -22.96
CA THR A 274 -18.56 -16.79 -22.97
C THR A 274 -19.37 -16.73 -21.67
N ALA A 275 -20.64 -17.16 -21.70
CA ALA A 275 -21.47 -17.28 -20.49
C ALA A 275 -20.87 -18.27 -19.48
N ALA A 276 -20.28 -19.36 -19.96
CA ALA A 276 -19.57 -20.33 -19.13
C ALA A 276 -18.38 -19.70 -18.39
N TRP A 277 -17.62 -18.81 -19.06
CA TRP A 277 -16.53 -18.08 -18.42
C TRP A 277 -17.03 -17.16 -17.30
N TRP A 278 -18.13 -16.44 -17.52
CA TRP A 278 -18.73 -15.60 -16.47
C TRP A 278 -19.22 -16.43 -15.28
N LEU A 279 -19.85 -17.59 -15.53
CA LEU A 279 -20.29 -18.49 -14.47
C LEU A 279 -19.09 -19.03 -13.67
N ALA A 280 -18.04 -19.49 -14.36
CA ALA A 280 -16.80 -19.94 -13.73
C ALA A 280 -16.14 -18.83 -12.90
N ARG A 281 -16.20 -17.55 -13.33
CA ARG A 281 -15.71 -16.43 -12.53
C ARG A 281 -16.56 -16.16 -11.28
N LEU A 282 -17.89 -16.33 -11.36
CA LEU A 282 -18.76 -16.22 -10.19
C LEU A 282 -18.50 -17.34 -9.18
N GLU A 283 -18.36 -18.58 -9.63
CA GLU A 283 -17.97 -19.72 -8.81
C GLU A 283 -16.61 -19.49 -8.15
N TRP A 284 -15.64 -19.01 -8.92
CA TRP A 284 -14.32 -18.68 -8.43
C TRP A 284 -14.34 -17.58 -7.35
N VAL A 285 -15.10 -16.49 -7.56
CA VAL A 285 -15.29 -15.43 -6.56
C VAL A 285 -15.98 -15.95 -5.31
N PHE A 286 -16.97 -16.85 -5.46
CA PHE A 286 -17.66 -17.45 -4.32
C PHE A 286 -16.70 -18.32 -3.47
N VAL A 287 -15.93 -19.21 -4.11
CA VAL A 287 -14.94 -20.06 -3.43
C VAL A 287 -13.89 -19.21 -2.72
N LEU A 288 -13.32 -18.21 -3.41
CA LEU A 288 -12.36 -17.28 -2.80
C LEU A 288 -12.97 -16.51 -1.63
N GLY A 289 -14.22 -16.06 -1.77
CA GLY A 289 -14.96 -15.38 -0.71
C GLY A 289 -15.12 -16.26 0.52
N LEU A 290 -15.45 -17.55 0.34
CA LEU A 290 -15.61 -18.51 1.43
C LEU A 290 -14.28 -18.78 2.14
N VAL A 291 -13.20 -19.05 1.40
CA VAL A 291 -11.88 -19.30 1.98
C VAL A 291 -11.35 -18.05 2.69
N THR A 292 -11.51 -16.87 2.09
CA THR A 292 -11.12 -15.59 2.71
C THR A 292 -11.94 -15.32 3.97
N ALA A 293 -13.25 -15.63 3.98
CA ALA A 293 -14.08 -15.47 5.18
C ALA A 293 -13.64 -16.40 6.32
N ALA A 294 -13.30 -17.65 6.00
CA ALA A 294 -12.75 -18.60 6.97
C ALA A 294 -11.39 -18.12 7.52
N GLU A 295 -10.50 -17.66 6.64
CA GLU A 295 -9.21 -17.08 7.03
C GLU A 295 -9.39 -15.86 7.94
N LEU A 296 -10.26 -14.92 7.58
CA LEU A 296 -10.53 -13.74 8.39
C LEU A 296 -11.13 -14.11 9.76
N ALA A 297 -11.94 -15.17 9.85
CA ALA A 297 -12.44 -15.66 11.13
C ALA A 297 -11.29 -16.20 12.02
N LEU A 298 -10.33 -16.91 11.44
CA LEU A 298 -9.11 -17.37 12.13
C LEU A 298 -8.24 -16.19 12.58
N LEU A 299 -8.00 -15.23 11.71
CA LEU A 299 -7.23 -14.01 12.03
C LEU A 299 -7.93 -13.17 13.09
N TRP A 300 -9.25 -13.11 13.07
CA TRP A 300 -10.03 -12.43 14.10
C TRP A 300 -9.91 -13.12 15.46
N TRP A 301 -9.92 -14.46 15.49
CA TRP A 301 -9.66 -15.22 16.72
C TRP A 301 -8.23 -14.98 17.23
N GLY A 302 -7.25 -14.96 16.33
CA GLY A 302 -5.85 -14.66 16.58
C GLY A 302 -5.50 -13.16 16.64
N ARG A 303 -6.48 -12.25 16.69
CA ARG A 303 -6.24 -10.80 16.52
C ARG A 303 -5.27 -10.18 17.51
N ARG A 304 -5.11 -10.79 18.69
CA ARG A 304 -4.12 -10.37 19.70
C ARG A 304 -2.68 -10.46 19.18
N LEU A 305 -2.42 -11.33 18.22
CA LEU A 305 -1.11 -11.50 17.58
C LEU A 305 -1.09 -10.80 16.22
N PHE A 306 -2.09 -11.07 15.36
CA PHE A 306 -2.07 -10.64 13.96
C PHE A 306 -2.54 -9.19 13.72
N ALA A 307 -3.20 -8.56 14.69
CA ALA A 307 -3.64 -7.17 14.59
C ALA A 307 -2.95 -6.24 15.61
N ALA A 308 -2.04 -6.77 16.43
CA ALA A 308 -1.36 -5.98 17.45
C ALA A 308 -0.35 -5.00 16.83
N PRO A 309 -0.27 -3.76 17.34
CA PRO A 309 0.85 -2.88 17.02
C PRO A 309 2.17 -3.47 17.52
N LEU A 310 3.29 -3.05 16.92
CA LEU A 310 4.61 -3.43 17.44
C LEU A 310 4.74 -3.06 18.93
N PRO A 311 5.33 -3.95 19.75
CA PRO A 311 5.69 -3.62 21.12
C PRO A 311 6.73 -2.51 21.13
N THR A 312 6.74 -1.70 22.19
CA THR A 312 7.71 -0.61 22.36
C THR A 312 8.60 -0.85 23.56
N PHE A 313 9.92 -0.74 23.35
CA PHE A 313 10.93 -0.95 24.37
C PHE A 313 11.69 0.34 24.65
N SER A 314 11.68 0.82 25.90
CA SER A 314 12.34 2.07 26.29
C SER A 314 13.84 1.84 26.47
N ALA A 315 14.62 2.01 25.41
CA ALA A 315 16.01 1.55 25.37
C ALA A 315 16.98 2.53 24.68
N VAL A 316 16.51 3.67 24.18
CA VAL A 316 17.34 4.60 23.38
C VAL A 316 17.30 6.02 23.96
N PRO A 317 18.41 6.76 23.97
CA PRO A 317 18.39 8.17 24.36
C PRO A 317 17.45 9.00 23.46
N GLY A 318 16.78 10.00 24.01
CA GLY A 318 15.78 10.81 23.30
C GLY A 318 16.24 11.37 21.93
N ARG A 319 17.51 11.80 21.83
CA ARG A 319 18.12 12.32 20.59
C ARG A 319 18.16 11.31 19.43
N TRP A 320 18.25 10.01 19.73
CA TRP A 320 18.37 8.95 18.74
C TRP A 320 17.03 8.29 18.40
N ALA A 321 15.95 8.57 19.15
CA ALA A 321 14.66 7.93 18.95
C ALA A 321 14.02 8.26 17.59
N GLU A 322 14.09 9.51 17.13
CA GLU A 322 13.56 9.88 15.81
C GLU A 322 14.40 9.33 14.65
N PRO A 323 15.75 9.48 14.63
CA PRO A 323 16.60 8.81 13.66
C PRO A 323 16.38 7.30 13.60
N ALA A 324 16.33 6.61 14.75
CA ALA A 324 16.07 5.17 14.80
C ALA A 324 14.71 4.81 14.21
N THR A 325 13.65 5.59 14.49
CA THR A 325 12.32 5.36 13.90
C THR A 325 12.35 5.52 12.37
N LEU A 326 13.05 6.53 11.85
CA LEU A 326 13.12 6.81 10.42
C LEU A 326 13.98 5.78 9.66
N VAL A 327 15.15 5.45 10.20
CA VAL A 327 16.01 4.38 9.64
C VAL A 327 15.27 3.05 9.71
N GLY A 328 14.61 2.75 10.82
CA GLY A 328 13.82 1.53 10.98
C GLY A 328 12.68 1.43 9.97
N ALA A 329 11.93 2.52 9.77
CA ALA A 329 10.88 2.60 8.77
C ALA A 329 11.42 2.43 7.33
N ALA A 330 12.58 3.03 7.02
CA ALA A 330 13.22 2.89 5.72
C ALA A 330 13.72 1.46 5.46
N SER A 331 14.38 0.83 6.44
CA SER A 331 14.84 -0.56 6.36
C SER A 331 13.68 -1.55 6.23
N ALA A 332 12.59 -1.34 7.00
CA ALA A 332 11.40 -2.17 6.88
C ALA A 332 10.70 -1.98 5.53
N ALA A 333 10.61 -0.74 5.03
CA ALA A 333 10.07 -0.46 3.70
C ALA A 333 10.90 -1.11 2.59
N TYR A 334 12.23 -1.08 2.70
CA TYR A 334 13.14 -1.75 1.77
C TYR A 334 12.96 -3.27 1.81
N GLY A 335 12.92 -3.88 3.00
CA GLY A 335 12.70 -5.32 3.13
C GLY A 335 11.36 -5.77 2.53
N LEU A 336 10.28 -5.02 2.77
CA LEU A 336 8.97 -5.28 2.16
C LEU A 336 9.00 -5.11 0.63
N ALA A 337 9.68 -4.08 0.12
CA ALA A 337 9.80 -3.85 -1.32
C ALA A 337 10.64 -4.94 -2.00
N TYR A 338 11.71 -5.40 -1.35
CA TYR A 338 12.51 -6.53 -1.84
C TYR A 338 11.68 -7.81 -1.89
N LEU A 339 11.00 -8.16 -0.78
CA LEU A 339 10.12 -9.34 -0.74
C LEU A 339 9.03 -9.26 -1.80
N ALA A 340 8.44 -8.08 -2.02
CA ALA A 340 7.44 -7.91 -3.07
C ALA A 340 7.98 -8.10 -4.49
N ALA A 341 9.24 -7.73 -4.73
CA ALA A 341 9.87 -7.85 -6.05
C ALA A 341 10.38 -9.27 -6.31
N ALA A 342 11.07 -9.87 -5.33
CA ALA A 342 11.79 -11.13 -5.47
C ALA A 342 11.05 -12.35 -4.87
N GLY A 343 9.99 -12.12 -4.09
CA GLY A 343 9.28 -13.17 -3.36
C GLY A 343 9.93 -13.58 -2.04
N PHE A 344 9.28 -14.50 -1.33
CA PHE A 344 9.83 -15.13 -0.12
C PHE A 344 10.83 -16.27 -0.40
N ALA A 345 10.97 -16.71 -1.65
CA ALA A 345 11.88 -17.78 -2.05
C ALA A 345 12.49 -17.53 -3.45
N PRO A 346 13.23 -16.42 -3.66
CA PRO A 346 13.92 -16.18 -4.93
C PRO A 346 14.86 -17.34 -5.26
N ASP A 347 14.80 -17.83 -6.50
CA ASP A 347 15.54 -19.01 -6.96
C ASP A 347 15.33 -20.26 -6.07
N GLY A 348 14.17 -20.34 -5.37
CA GLY A 348 13.84 -21.40 -4.42
C GLY A 348 14.48 -21.28 -3.04
N ASN A 349 15.27 -20.24 -2.77
CA ASN A 349 16.02 -20.07 -1.52
C ASN A 349 15.45 -18.95 -0.65
N PHE A 350 15.46 -19.13 0.68
CA PHE A 350 14.98 -18.09 1.59
C PHE A 350 15.91 -16.86 1.62
N PRO A 351 15.41 -15.62 1.43
CA PRO A 351 16.25 -14.43 1.32
C PRO A 351 16.62 -13.86 2.69
N TRP A 352 17.57 -14.51 3.36
CA TRP A 352 18.01 -14.18 4.73
C TRP A 352 18.39 -12.71 4.91
N LEU A 353 19.08 -12.10 3.95
CA LEU A 353 19.49 -10.70 4.05
C LEU A 353 18.30 -9.73 4.05
N ALA A 354 17.29 -9.99 3.21
CA ALA A 354 16.08 -9.17 3.17
C ALA A 354 15.25 -9.34 4.46
N ALA A 355 15.13 -10.57 4.95
CA ALA A 355 14.47 -10.88 6.21
C ALA A 355 15.18 -10.20 7.40
N ALA A 356 16.52 -10.25 7.45
CA ALA A 356 17.32 -9.59 8.47
C ALA A 356 17.20 -8.06 8.40
N THR A 357 17.19 -7.48 7.20
CA THR A 357 17.01 -6.03 7.00
C THR A 357 15.63 -5.57 7.47
N PHE A 358 14.58 -6.33 7.14
CA PHE A 358 13.24 -6.08 7.62
C PHE A 358 13.15 -6.20 9.15
N ALA A 359 13.70 -7.27 9.73
CA ALA A 359 13.71 -7.50 11.17
C ALA A 359 14.46 -6.40 11.93
N ALA A 360 15.64 -5.98 11.44
CA ALA A 360 16.37 -4.84 11.99
C ALA A 360 15.53 -3.55 11.92
N GLY A 361 14.81 -3.33 10.82
CA GLY A 361 13.90 -2.20 10.66
C GLY A 361 12.77 -2.19 11.69
N VAL A 362 12.12 -3.35 11.88
CA VAL A 362 11.07 -3.56 12.89
C VAL A 362 11.60 -3.30 14.30
N LEU A 363 12.78 -3.84 14.64
CA LEU A 363 13.42 -3.65 15.93
C LEU A 363 13.72 -2.17 16.19
N LEU A 364 14.29 -1.45 15.22
CA LEU A 364 14.60 -0.03 15.35
C LEU A 364 13.34 0.83 15.60
N VAL A 365 12.21 0.50 14.96
CA VAL A 365 10.93 1.18 15.20
C VAL A 365 10.36 0.86 16.59
N ALA A 366 10.58 -0.35 17.09
CA ALA A 366 10.16 -0.77 18.43
C ALA A 366 10.91 -0.01 19.55
N LEU A 367 12.07 0.59 19.26
CA LEU A 367 12.83 1.36 20.24
C LEU A 367 12.15 2.71 20.56
N ALA A 368 11.88 2.93 21.85
CA ALA A 368 11.32 4.14 22.41
C ALA A 368 12.36 4.91 23.24
N PRO A 369 12.21 6.25 23.34
CA PRO A 369 13.10 7.05 24.16
C PRO A 369 12.99 6.63 25.63
N SER A 370 14.13 6.36 26.26
CA SER A 370 14.20 6.13 27.70
C SER A 370 13.65 7.36 28.43
N ARG A 371 12.72 7.16 29.37
CA ARG A 371 12.26 8.25 30.24
C ARG A 371 13.47 8.73 31.03
N ALA A 372 13.84 10.01 30.91
CA ALA A 372 14.81 10.59 31.81
C ALA A 372 14.26 10.46 33.24
N ALA A 373 15.06 9.90 34.15
CA ALA A 373 14.74 9.95 35.57
C ALA A 373 14.59 11.42 35.95
N ILE A 374 13.41 11.81 36.41
CA ILE A 374 13.21 13.13 37.00
C ILE A 374 14.09 13.13 38.26
N PRO A 375 15.04 14.08 38.41
CA PRO A 375 15.77 14.20 39.67
C PRO A 375 14.73 14.52 40.75
N THR A 376 14.57 13.63 41.71
CA THR A 376 13.87 13.94 42.96
C THR A 376 14.72 14.98 43.67
N SER A 377 14.30 16.24 43.63
CA SER A 377 14.88 17.34 44.42
C SER A 377 14.61 17.14 45.89
#